data_AF-A0A3P3VY17-F1
#
_entry.id   AF-A0A3P3VY17-F1
#
_cell.length_a   1.000
_cell.length_b   1.000
_cell.length_c   1.000
_cell.angle_alpha   90.00
_cell.angle_beta   90.00
_cell.angle_gamma   90.00
#
_symmetry.space_group_name_H-M   'P 1'
#
loop_
_entity.id
_entity.type
_entity.pdbx_description
1 polymer ?
#
loop_
_entity_poly.entity_id
_entity_poly.type
_entity_poly.pdbx_seq_one_letter_code
_entity_poly.pdbx_strand_id
1 'polypeptide(L)' 'MGFFNAKTTWANKEFILFKLCVASIYTIVGSYFHRFFENYYLPLFVLFGITMIWTVTLWLRKMKHKS' A
#
# COMPACT_ATOMS: atom_id res chain seq x y z
N MET A 1 7.58 25.38 7.76
CA MET A 1 6.49 25.05 6.81
C MET A 1 7.10 24.28 5.64
N GLY A 2 6.84 23.00 5.37
CA GLY A 2 6.22 21.93 6.12
C GLY A 2 6.78 20.63 5.53
N PHE A 3 7.16 19.68 6.37
CA PHE A 3 7.71 18.37 5.98
C PHE A 3 6.79 17.60 5.01
N PHE A 4 5.52 18.01 4.93
CA PHE A 4 4.48 17.53 4.01
C PHE A 4 4.56 18.05 2.57
N ASN A 5 5.47 18.99 2.25
CA ASN A 5 5.62 19.54 0.89
C ASN A 5 6.89 19.06 0.15
N ALA A 6 7.68 18.17 0.76
CA ALA A 6 8.76 17.51 0.04
C ALA A 6 8.14 16.56 -0.99
N LYS A 7 8.03 17.00 -2.25
CA LYS A 7 7.81 16.10 -3.39
C LYS A 7 8.96 15.11 -3.36
N THR A 8 8.75 13.97 -2.73
CA THR A 8 9.76 12.93 -2.63
C THR A 8 9.79 12.26 -4.00
N THR A 9 10.51 12.87 -4.93
CA THR A 9 10.89 12.30 -6.22
C THR A 9 11.92 11.22 -5.90
N TRP A 10 11.47 10.12 -5.30
CA TRP A 10 12.30 8.93 -5.13
C TRP A 10 12.69 8.46 -6.52
N ALA A 11 13.98 8.26 -6.76
CA ALA A 11 14.38 7.58 -7.97
C ALA A 11 13.74 6.19 -7.95
N ASN A 12 13.14 5.75 -9.06
CA ASN A 12 12.38 4.50 -9.16
C ASN A 12 13.13 3.27 -8.58
N LYS A 13 14.47 3.30 -8.56
CA LYS A 13 15.33 2.27 -7.97
C LYS A 13 15.26 2.18 -6.44
N GLU A 14 15.20 3.32 -5.75
CA GLU A 14 15.14 3.36 -4.29
C GLU A 14 13.77 2.88 -3.77
N PHE A 15 12.72 3.12 -4.55
CA PHE A 15 11.38 2.61 -4.25
C PHE A 15 11.27 1.08 -4.35
N ILE A 16 12.10 0.44 -5.19
CA ILE A 16 12.17 -1.02 -5.29
C ILE A 16 12.74 -1.63 -4.01
N LEU A 17 13.84 -1.08 -3.48
CA LEU A 17 14.44 -1.56 -2.23
C LEU A 17 13.46 -1.42 -1.06
N PHE A 18 12.78 -0.28 -0.97
CA PHE A 18 11.76 -0.05 0.04
C PHE A 18 10.59 -1.05 -0.08
N LYS A 19 10.08 -1.29 -1.29
CA LYS A 19 9.05 -2.31 -1.54
C LYS A 19 9.49 -3.70 -1.10
N LEU A 20 10.75 -4.07 -1.34
CA LEU A 20 11.31 -5.36 -0.98
C LEU A 20 11.42 -5.52 0.55
N CYS A 21 11.85 -4.46 1.24
CA CYS A 21 11.89 -4.41 2.71
C CYS A 21 10.49 -4.53 3.34
N VAL A 22 9.51 -3.83 2.78
CA VAL A 22 8.12 -3.91 3.24
C VAL A 22 7.53 -5.30 2.95
N ALA A 23 7.80 -5.86 1.77
CA ALA A 23 7.35 -7.20 1.41
C ALA A 23 7.93 -8.30 2.32
N SER A 24 9.21 -8.17 2.72
CA SER A 24 9.85 -9.16 3.59
C SER A 24 9.23 -9.17 4.99
N ILE A 25 8.99 -8.02 5.61
CA ILE A 25 8.36 -7.97 6.94
C ILE A 25 6.91 -8.45 6.90
N TYR A 26 6.14 -8.11 5.85
CA TYR A 26 4.78 -8.65 5.69
C TYR A 26 4.78 -10.17 5.54
N THR A 27 5.75 -10.74 4.83
CA THR A 27 5.88 -12.19 4.67
C THR A 27 6.24 -12.87 5.99
N ILE A 28 7.16 -12.28 6.77
CA ILE A 28 7.54 -12.80 8.10
C ILE A 28 6.37 -12.74 9.08
N VAL A 29 5.64 -11.62 9.11
CA VAL A 29 4.46 -11.47 9.97
C VAL A 29 3.37 -12.46 9.55
N GLY A 30 3.11 -12.59 8.25
CA GLY A 30 2.14 -13.55 7.71
C GLY A 30 2.49 -15.01 7.98
N SER A 31 3.79 -15.37 8.01
CA SER A 31 4.23 -16.74 8.29
C SER A 31 4.17 -17.09 9.78
N TYR A 32 4.52 -16.16 10.67
CA TYR A 32 4.49 -16.38 12.13
C TYR A 32 3.08 -16.30 12.73
N PHE A 33 2.25 -15.38 12.25
CA PHE A 33 0.93 -15.11 12.82
C PHE A 33 -0.22 -15.68 11.98
N HIS A 34 0.05 -16.59 11.04
CA HIS A 34 -0.94 -17.16 10.13
C HIS A 34 -2.24 -17.61 10.83
N ARG A 35 -2.10 -18.39 11.90
CA ARG A 35 -3.23 -18.91 12.69
C ARG A 35 -4.05 -17.81 13.39
N PHE A 36 -3.44 -16.68 13.72
CA PHE A 36 -4.16 -15.55 14.31
C PHE A 36 -4.97 -14.79 13.25
N PHE A 37 -4.42 -14.65 12.04
CA PHE A 37 -5.06 -13.94 10.93
C PHE A 37 -6.08 -14.78 10.15
N GLU A 38 -6.12 -16.10 10.35
CA GLU A 38 -7.03 -17.02 9.65
C GLU A 38 -8.51 -16.60 9.77
N ASN A 39 -8.95 -16.27 10.99
CA ASN A 39 -10.32 -15.79 11.24
C ASN A 39 -10.60 -14.39 10.69
N TYR A 40 -9.57 -13.61 10.36
CA TYR A 40 -9.70 -12.24 9.88
C TYR A 40 -9.45 -12.12 8.37
N TYR A 41 -9.21 -13.22 7.64
CA TYR A 41 -8.98 -13.14 6.20
C TYR A 41 -10.16 -12.54 5.45
N LEU A 42 -11.39 -12.94 5.77
CA LEU A 42 -12.60 -12.38 5.17
C LEU A 42 -12.72 -10.86 5.37
N PRO A 43 -12.70 -10.32 6.60
CA PRO A 43 -12.79 -8.87 6.80
C PRO A 43 -11.58 -8.12 6.23
N LEU A 44 -10.36 -8.67 6.32
CA LEU A 44 -9.17 -8.07 5.71
C LEU A 44 -9.28 -8.00 4.18
N PHE A 45 -9.82 -9.03 3.55
CA PHE A 45 -10.01 -9.07 2.10
C PHE A 45 -11.07 -8.05 1.63
N VAL A 46 -12.16 -7.90 2.39
CA VAL A 46 -13.17 -6.87 2.11
C VAL A 46 -12.57 -5.46 2.25
N LEU A 47 -11.80 -5.21 3.32
CA LEU A 47 -11.12 -3.94 3.52
C LEU A 47 -10.13 -3.65 2.39
N PHE A 48 -9.36 -4.65 1.97
CA PHE A 48 -8.45 -4.56 0.83
C PHE A 48 -9.21 -4.22 -0.46
N GLY A 49 -10.33 -4.88 -0.74
CA GLY A 49 -11.15 -4.58 -1.92
C GLY A 49 -11.67 -3.14 -1.94
N ILE A 50 -12.22 -2.67 -0.82
CA ILE A 50 -12.74 -1.30 -0.70
C ILE A 50 -11.62 -0.27 -0.91
N THR A 51 -10.48 -0.47 -0.24
CA THR A 51 -9.34 0.45 -0.35
C THR A 51 -8.74 0.44 -1.75
N MET A 52 -8.68 -0.72 -2.42
CA MET A 52 -8.22 -0.82 -3.81
C MET A 52 -9.12 -0.03 -4.76
N ILE A 53 -10.45 -0.20 -4.68
CA ILE A 53 -11.41 0.53 -5.51
C ILE A 53 -11.27 2.05 -5.25
N TRP A 54 -11.13 2.44 -3.98
CA TRP A 54 -10.95 3.83 -3.60
C TRP A 54 -9.67 4.43 -4.18
N THR A 55 -8.54 3.72 -4.07
CA THR A 55 -7.25 4.14 -4.63
C THR A 55 -7.31 4.29 -6.14
N VAL A 56 -7.91 3.33 -6.85
CA VAL A 56 -8.08 3.40 -8.31
C VAL A 56 -8.97 4.60 -8.69
N THR A 57 -10.06 4.83 -7.95
CA THR A 57 -10.95 5.97 -8.18
C THR A 57 -10.25 7.31 -7.97
N LEU A 58 -9.48 7.45 -6.88
CA LEU A 58 -8.67 8.64 -6.62
C LEU A 58 -7.61 8.84 -7.71
N TRP A 59 -6.99 7.77 -8.18
CA TRP A 59 -5.99 7.84 -9.22
C TRP A 59 -6.58 8.32 -10.55
N LEU A 60 -7.71 7.74 -10.98
CA LEU A 60 -8.43 8.16 -12.18
C LEU A 60 -8.87 9.62 -12.09
N ARG A 61 -9.39 10.06 -10.94
CA ARG A 61 -9.75 11.48 -10.70
C ARG A 61 -8.52 12.40 -10.80
N LYS A 62 -7.39 11.98 -10.23
CA LYS A 62 -6.13 12.74 -10.28
C LYS A 62 -5.55 12.85 -11.69
N MET A 63 -5.68 11.81 -12.52
CA MET A 63 -5.29 11.88 -13.93
C MET A 63 -6.22 12.81 -14.72
N LYS A 64 -7.54 12.74 -14.50
CA LYS A 64 -8.52 13.61 -15.20
C LYS A 64 -8.39 15.09 -14.82
N HIS A 65 -8.07 15.43 -13.58
CA HIS A 65 -7.86 16.83 -13.15
C HIS A 65 -6.52 17.43 -13.65
N LYS A 66 -5.64 16.61 -14.22
CA LYS A 66 -4.33 17.05 -14.73
C LYS A 66 -4.29 17.10 -16.27
N SER A 67 -5.40 16.80 -16.93
CA SER A 67 -5.64 17.01 -18.36
C SER A 67 -6.48 18.26 -18.57
#